data_AF-A0A372JAQ1-F1
#
_entry.id   AF-A0A372JAQ1-F1
#
_cell.length_a   1.000
_cell.length_b   1.000
_cell.length_c   1.000
_cell.angle_alpha   90.00
_cell.angle_beta   90.00
_cell.angle_gamma   90.00
#
_symmetry.space_group_name_H-M   'P 1'
#
loop_
_entity.id
_entity.type
_entity.pdbx_description
1 polymer ?
#
loop_
_entity_poly.entity_id
_entity_poly.type
_entity_poly.pdbx_seq_one_letter_code
_entity_poly.pdbx_strand_id
1 'polypeptide(L)'
;TTGAAPPATGDGPGGGAPAGGGPAAAPLRLAEVGCVAELHEVVPLPDGRYDVVTVGGRRFRLKELDRSRSYLCGDVEFLPEEPGAAGDDLVRRVRRLFHLYRHRLAAAGVDADDPAELPADPVALSYLVAAATVLDPADKQRLLAAEDAAHRLRAERDLLLRETRLLDALPTLPAGQFLDVSYHPN
;
A
#
# COMPACT_ATOMS: atom_id res chain seq x y z
N THR A 1 -5.76 -7.58 71.94
CA THR A 1 -6.82 -6.75 71.31
C THR A 1 -6.73 -6.98 69.81
N THR A 2 -7.36 -8.07 69.34
CA THR A 2 -8.68 -8.10 68.66
C THR A 2 -8.53 -7.70 67.18
N GLY A 3 -8.89 -8.50 66.17
CA GLY A 3 -9.57 -9.78 66.10
C GLY A 3 -9.55 -10.28 64.64
N ALA A 4 -9.85 -11.56 64.45
CA ALA A 4 -9.92 -12.25 63.17
C ALA A 4 -11.35 -12.28 62.58
N ALA A 5 -11.44 -12.64 61.28
CA ALA A 5 -12.55 -13.18 60.46
C ALA A 5 -13.00 -12.28 59.27
N PRO A 6 -13.59 -12.82 58.18
CA PRO A 6 -13.46 -14.14 57.52
C PRO A 6 -13.25 -14.02 55.97
N PRO A 7 -13.14 -15.11 55.18
CA PRO A 7 -13.10 -15.04 53.71
C PRO A 7 -14.52 -14.98 53.11
N ALA A 8 -14.68 -14.20 52.03
CA ALA A 8 -15.92 -14.14 51.24
C ALA A 8 -15.72 -14.80 49.87
N THR A 9 -16.43 -15.90 49.66
CA THR A 9 -16.80 -16.44 48.35
C THR A 9 -18.05 -15.71 47.83
N GLY A 10 -18.11 -15.45 46.52
CA GLY A 10 -19.25 -14.80 45.87
C GLY A 10 -19.14 -14.87 44.34
N ASP A 11 -20.06 -15.61 43.76
CA ASP A 11 -20.20 -16.11 42.39
C ASP A 11 -20.95 -15.11 41.45
N GLY A 12 -20.51 -14.97 40.18
CA GLY A 12 -21.18 -14.49 38.94
C GLY A 12 -22.11 -13.24 38.90
N PRO A 13 -22.59 -12.79 37.69
CA PRO A 13 -22.50 -13.41 36.36
C PRO A 13 -21.93 -12.51 35.24
N GLY A 14 -21.74 -13.14 34.07
CA GLY A 14 -21.02 -12.61 32.93
C GLY A 14 -21.67 -11.43 32.18
N GLY A 15 -20.83 -10.45 31.83
CA GLY A 15 -21.08 -9.51 30.75
C GLY A 15 -20.49 -10.06 29.47
N GLY A 16 -21.30 -10.80 28.70
CA GLY A 16 -20.92 -11.25 27.36
C GLY A 16 -20.75 -10.04 26.45
N ALA A 17 -19.52 -9.81 25.98
CA ALA A 17 -19.28 -8.93 24.85
C ALA A 17 -20.02 -9.51 23.62
N PRO A 18 -20.73 -8.69 22.82
CA PRO A 18 -21.38 -9.19 21.63
C PRO A 18 -20.31 -9.68 20.65
N ALA A 19 -20.29 -10.99 20.42
CA ALA A 19 -19.56 -11.61 19.33
C ALA A 19 -20.21 -11.16 18.01
N GLY A 20 -19.74 -10.04 17.48
CA GLY A 20 -20.02 -9.61 16.12
C GLY A 20 -19.39 -10.60 15.16
N GLY A 21 -20.16 -11.64 14.80
CA GLY A 21 -19.83 -12.58 13.73
C GLY A 21 -19.88 -11.86 12.39
N GLY A 22 -18.82 -11.12 12.07
CA GLY A 22 -18.53 -10.72 10.70
C GLY A 22 -18.35 -11.96 9.83
N PRO A 23 -18.61 -11.87 8.51
CA PRO A 23 -18.49 -13.00 7.61
C PRO A 23 -17.12 -13.66 7.78
N ALA A 24 -17.12 -14.99 7.94
CA ALA A 24 -15.90 -15.78 8.08
C ALA A 24 -14.94 -15.39 6.94
N ALA A 25 -13.89 -14.67 7.30
CA ALA A 25 -12.96 -14.10 6.34
C ALA A 25 -12.38 -15.25 5.51
N ALA A 26 -12.42 -15.10 4.18
CA ALA A 26 -11.67 -15.96 3.29
C ALA A 26 -10.23 -16.10 3.82
N PRO A 27 -9.58 -17.27 3.68
CA PRO A 27 -8.27 -17.50 4.29
C PRO A 27 -7.30 -16.39 3.88
N LEU A 28 -6.86 -15.59 4.86
CA LEU A 28 -5.89 -14.52 4.67
C LEU A 28 -4.60 -15.11 4.10
N ARG A 29 -4.30 -14.81 2.83
CA ARG A 29 -2.99 -15.08 2.24
C ARG A 29 -2.08 -13.90 2.53
N LEU A 30 -1.26 -14.05 3.57
CA LEU A 30 -0.22 -13.08 3.90
C LEU A 30 0.98 -13.27 2.98
N ALA A 31 1.52 -12.15 2.49
CA ALA A 31 2.81 -12.17 1.84
C ALA A 31 3.93 -12.30 2.89
N GLU A 32 5.06 -12.89 2.49
CA GLU A 32 6.23 -13.06 3.36
C GLU A 32 6.89 -11.72 3.70
N VAL A 33 6.85 -10.74 2.80
CA VAL A 33 7.44 -9.41 2.99
C VAL A 33 6.35 -8.36 3.14
N GLY A 34 6.44 -7.58 4.21
CA GLY A 34 5.60 -6.42 4.49
C GLY A 34 6.43 -5.15 4.71
N CYS A 35 5.76 -4.06 5.08
CA CYS A 35 6.40 -2.84 5.56
C CYS A 35 5.68 -2.33 6.80
N VAL A 36 6.40 -1.60 7.64
CA VAL A 36 5.80 -0.87 8.76
C VAL A 36 4.83 0.17 8.20
N ALA A 37 3.66 0.32 8.81
CA ALA A 37 2.75 1.43 8.56
C ALA A 37 2.69 2.28 9.83
N GLU A 38 3.25 3.48 9.76
CA GLU A 38 3.17 4.45 10.85
C GLU A 38 1.86 5.23 10.72
N LEU A 39 1.04 5.24 11.77
CA LEU A 39 -0.20 6.01 11.77
C LEU A 39 0.13 7.50 11.87
N HIS A 40 -0.27 8.26 10.87
CA HIS A 40 -0.05 9.70 10.81
C HIS A 40 -1.30 10.47 11.26
N GLU A 41 -2.48 10.04 10.79
CA GLU A 41 -3.75 10.68 11.14
C GLU A 41 -4.82 9.60 11.31
N VAL A 42 -5.72 9.81 12.28
CA VAL A 42 -6.87 8.95 12.55
C VAL A 42 -8.08 9.83 12.81
N VAL A 43 -9.04 9.82 11.89
CA VAL A 43 -10.27 10.62 11.98
C VAL A 43 -11.46 9.69 12.18
N PRO A 44 -12.16 9.75 13.33
CA PRO A 44 -13.38 9.00 13.52
C PRO A 44 -14.50 9.55 12.62
N LEU A 45 -15.28 8.64 12.03
CA LEU A 45 -16.43 8.95 11.20
C LEU A 45 -17.74 8.70 11.98
N PRO A 46 -18.85 9.40 11.62
CA PRO A 46 -20.12 9.29 12.35
C PRO A 46 -20.74 7.88 12.40
N ASP A 47 -20.35 6.99 11.50
CA ASP A 47 -20.81 5.60 11.42
C ASP A 47 -19.95 4.62 12.22
N GLY A 48 -18.98 5.12 13.01
CA GLY A 48 -18.06 4.31 13.80
C GLY A 48 -16.86 3.76 13.02
N ARG A 49 -16.70 4.13 11.75
CA ARG A 49 -15.47 3.87 10.98
C ARG A 49 -14.40 4.93 11.29
N TYR A 50 -13.21 4.72 10.76
CA TYR A 50 -12.11 5.66 10.82
C TYR A 50 -11.56 5.89 9.42
N ASP A 51 -11.22 7.14 9.11
CA ASP A 51 -10.25 7.45 8.08
C ASP A 51 -8.85 7.42 8.70
N VAL A 52 -7.92 6.72 8.07
CA VAL A 52 -6.57 6.49 8.62
C VAL A 52 -5.54 6.79 7.55
N VAL A 53 -4.72 7.80 7.81
CA VAL A 53 -3.57 8.11 6.98
C VAL A 53 -2.35 7.41 7.59
N THR A 54 -1.63 6.66 6.76
CA THR A 54 -0.39 5.98 7.18
C THR A 54 0.76 6.34 6.26
N VAL A 55 1.96 6.29 6.82
CA VAL A 55 3.20 6.37 6.07
C VAL A 55 3.88 5.01 6.11
N GLY A 56 4.17 4.46 4.92
CA GLY A 56 4.95 3.24 4.77
C GLY A 56 6.40 3.48 5.19
N GLY A 57 6.93 2.58 6.01
CA GLY A 57 8.29 2.63 6.54
C GLY A 57 9.14 1.43 6.11
N ARG A 58 9.98 0.97 7.03
CA ARG A 58 10.95 -0.11 6.80
C ARG A 58 10.26 -1.41 6.39
N ARG A 59 10.87 -2.12 5.44
CA ARG A 59 10.43 -3.45 5.06
C ARG A 59 10.83 -4.49 6.10
N PHE A 60 10.03 -5.54 6.19
CA PHE A 60 10.31 -6.68 7.04
C PHE A 60 9.88 -7.98 6.37
N ARG A 61 10.52 -9.07 6.78
CA ARG A 61 10.10 -10.44 6.50
C ARG A 61 9.38 -11.00 7.72
N LEU A 62 8.15 -11.48 7.51
CA LEU A 62 7.40 -12.22 8.51
C LEU A 62 8.01 -13.61 8.69
N LYS A 63 8.40 -13.94 9.93
CA LYS A 63 9.01 -15.23 10.28
C LYS A 63 7.99 -16.21 10.83
N GLU A 64 7.16 -15.74 11.74
CA GLU A 64 6.14 -16.55 12.41
C GLU A 64 4.88 -15.73 12.63
N LEU A 65 3.72 -16.40 12.64
CA LEU A 65 2.43 -15.76 12.86
C LEU A 65 1.72 -16.37 14.06
N ASP A 66 1.43 -15.52 15.04
CA ASP A 66 0.59 -15.82 16.20
C ASP A 66 -0.87 -15.43 15.90
N ARG A 67 -1.75 -16.44 15.94
CA ARG A 67 -3.20 -16.32 15.72
C ARG A 67 -4.01 -16.47 17.02
N SER A 68 -3.36 -16.48 18.18
CA SER A 68 -4.02 -16.68 19.48
C SER A 68 -4.88 -15.48 19.92
N ARG A 69 -4.66 -14.31 19.32
CA ARG A 69 -5.33 -13.05 19.66
C ARG A 69 -6.42 -12.70 18.65
N SER A 70 -7.27 -11.73 19.01
CA SER A 70 -8.32 -11.20 18.12
C SER A 70 -7.77 -10.45 16.90
N TYR A 71 -6.49 -10.10 16.92
CA TYR A 71 -5.73 -9.54 15.80
C TYR A 71 -4.48 -10.39 15.57
N LEU A 72 -3.98 -10.38 14.33
CA LEU A 72 -2.79 -11.12 13.96
C LEU A 72 -1.54 -10.47 14.56
N CYS A 73 -0.69 -11.29 15.17
CA CYS A 73 0.64 -10.91 15.60
C CYS A 73 1.67 -11.75 14.86
N GLY A 74 2.91 -11.29 14.78
CA GLY A 74 3.97 -12.09 14.19
C GLY A 74 5.35 -11.54 14.48
N ASP A 75 6.32 -12.45 14.47
CA ASP A 75 7.73 -12.10 14.59
C ASP A 75 8.27 -11.70 13.22
N VAL A 76 9.04 -10.62 13.19
CA VAL A 76 9.53 -10.03 11.95
C VAL A 76 11.03 -9.78 11.99
N GLU A 77 11.67 -9.92 10.83
CA GLU A 77 13.04 -9.51 10.60
C GLU A 77 13.06 -8.31 9.66
N PHE A 78 13.64 -7.18 10.08
CA PHE A 78 13.76 -6.03 9.20
C PHE A 78 14.76 -6.26 8.08
N LEU A 79 14.36 -5.86 6.87
CA LEU A 79 15.21 -5.97 5.68
C LEU A 79 16.08 -4.71 5.53
N PRO A 80 17.31 -4.84 5.04
CA PRO A 80 18.14 -3.69 4.70
C PRO A 80 17.59 -2.95 3.47
N GLU A 81 17.88 -1.65 3.39
CA GLU A 81 17.46 -0.76 2.30
C GLU A 81 18.69 -0.23 1.55
N GLU A 82 19.41 -1.13 0.90
CA GLU A 82 20.62 -0.78 0.19
C GLU A 82 20.32 -0.31 -1.25
N PRO A 83 21.08 0.65 -1.79
CA PRO A 83 21.00 1.02 -3.21
C PRO A 83 21.33 -0.14 -4.15
N GLY A 84 22.21 -1.05 -3.71
CA GLY A 84 22.75 -2.12 -4.54
C GLY A 84 23.61 -1.59 -5.70
N ALA A 85 23.81 -2.42 -6.73
CA ALA A 85 24.53 -2.03 -7.95
C ALA A 85 23.63 -1.22 -8.92
N ALA A 86 22.97 -0.18 -8.42
CA ALA A 86 22.15 0.73 -9.21
C ALA A 86 23.07 1.74 -9.91
N GLY A 87 23.62 1.39 -11.07
CA GLY A 87 24.41 2.32 -11.87
C GLY A 87 23.58 3.51 -12.35
N ASP A 88 24.21 4.69 -12.48
CA ASP A 88 23.54 5.94 -12.86
C ASP A 88 22.70 5.83 -14.15
N ASP A 89 23.14 4.99 -15.10
CA ASP A 89 22.40 4.74 -16.34
C ASP A 89 21.02 4.12 -16.09
N LEU A 90 20.92 3.19 -15.15
CA LEU A 90 19.65 2.58 -14.78
C LEU A 90 18.72 3.62 -14.15
N VAL A 91 19.25 4.41 -13.22
CA VAL A 91 18.51 5.49 -12.54
C VAL A 91 17.98 6.51 -13.58
N ARG A 92 18.86 7.01 -14.46
CA ARG A 92 18.46 7.91 -15.55
C ARG A 92 17.40 7.30 -16.46
N ARG A 93 17.56 6.01 -16.79
CA ARG A 93 16.61 5.30 -17.66
C ARG A 93 15.24 5.18 -17.02
N VAL A 94 15.16 4.81 -15.75
CA VAL A 94 13.90 4.71 -15.00
C VAL A 94 13.23 6.08 -14.92
N ARG A 95 13.95 7.15 -14.56
CA ARG A 95 13.39 8.53 -14.54
C ARG A 95 12.75 8.90 -15.87
N ARG A 96 13.46 8.66 -16.99
CA ARG A 96 12.93 8.95 -18.33
C ARG A 96 11.67 8.13 -18.66
N LEU A 97 11.68 6.84 -18.34
CA LEU A 97 10.53 5.97 -18.58
C LEU A 97 9.32 6.35 -17.72
N PHE A 98 9.57 6.74 -16.48
CA PHE A 98 8.52 7.18 -15.56
C PHE A 98 7.86 8.46 -16.05
N HIS A 99 8.63 9.47 -16.48
CA HIS A 99 8.05 10.66 -17.11
C HIS A 99 7.23 10.34 -18.36
N LEU A 100 7.71 9.43 -19.22
CA LEU A 100 6.96 9.00 -20.40
C LEU A 100 5.64 8.32 -20.02
N TYR A 101 5.68 7.39 -19.07
CA TYR A 101 4.50 6.71 -18.54
C TYR A 101 3.47 7.72 -18.01
N ARG A 102 3.90 8.66 -17.17
CA ARG A 102 3.04 9.71 -16.61
C ARG A 102 2.40 10.58 -17.70
N HIS A 103 3.19 11.00 -18.69
CA HIS A 103 2.67 11.78 -19.82
C HIS A 103 1.58 11.00 -20.56
N ARG A 104 1.74 9.69 -20.76
CA ARG A 104 0.73 8.84 -21.41
C ARG A 104 -0.50 8.64 -20.52
N LEU A 105 -0.28 8.47 -19.22
CA LEU A 105 -1.36 8.32 -18.23
C LEU A 105 -2.25 9.58 -18.18
N ALA A 106 -1.63 10.76 -18.16
CA ALA A 106 -2.33 12.04 -18.24
C ALA A 106 -3.07 12.21 -19.58
N ALA A 107 -2.45 11.83 -20.70
CA ALA A 107 -3.11 11.85 -22.01
C ALA A 107 -4.31 10.88 -22.10
N ALA A 108 -4.35 9.85 -21.25
CA ALA A 108 -5.48 8.95 -21.09
C ALA A 108 -6.55 9.45 -20.11
N GLY A 109 -6.42 10.68 -19.59
CA GLY A 109 -7.39 11.30 -18.68
C GLY A 109 -7.31 10.78 -17.24
N VAL A 110 -6.21 10.13 -16.87
CA VAL A 110 -5.97 9.73 -15.47
C VAL A 110 -5.14 10.82 -14.80
N ASP A 111 -5.79 11.56 -13.92
CA ASP A 111 -5.12 12.53 -13.05
C ASP A 111 -4.18 11.76 -12.09
N ALA A 112 -2.88 11.98 -12.27
CA ALA A 112 -1.86 11.42 -11.41
C ALA A 112 -1.06 12.56 -10.80
N ASP A 113 -0.99 12.61 -9.47
CA ASP A 113 -0.19 13.60 -8.74
C ASP A 113 1.24 13.63 -9.27
N ASP A 114 1.72 14.80 -9.71
CA ASP A 114 3.08 14.99 -10.22
C ASP A 114 4.02 15.38 -9.10
N PRO A 115 4.96 14.50 -8.71
CA PRO A 115 5.99 14.90 -7.79
C PRO A 115 6.81 15.99 -8.48
N ALA A 116 6.81 17.19 -7.89
CA ALA A 116 7.52 18.34 -8.43
C ALA A 116 9.00 18.04 -8.73
N GLU A 117 9.60 17.10 -7.99
CA GLU A 117 10.96 16.64 -8.22
C GLU A 117 11.11 15.14 -7.92
N LEU A 118 11.79 14.42 -8.82
CA LEU A 118 12.16 13.01 -8.59
C LEU A 118 13.46 12.93 -7.77
N PRO A 119 13.49 12.15 -6.67
CA PRO A 119 14.67 11.97 -5.83
C PRO A 119 15.91 11.53 -6.64
N ALA A 120 17.08 12.02 -6.21
CA ALA A 120 18.37 11.58 -6.73
C ALA A 120 18.81 10.24 -6.13
N ASP A 121 18.43 9.97 -4.87
CA ASP A 121 18.72 8.72 -4.19
C ASP A 121 17.97 7.53 -4.86
N PRO A 122 18.68 6.46 -5.25
CA PRO A 122 18.06 5.31 -5.93
C PRO A 122 16.99 4.60 -5.10
N VAL A 123 17.16 4.52 -3.78
CA VAL A 123 16.20 3.86 -2.89
C VAL A 123 14.90 4.65 -2.86
N ALA A 124 14.96 5.95 -2.57
CA ALA A 124 13.81 6.84 -2.56
C ALA A 124 13.12 6.92 -3.94
N LEU A 125 13.89 7.00 -5.02
CA LEU A 125 13.34 6.99 -6.38
C LEU A 125 12.52 5.72 -6.64
N SER A 126 13.05 4.55 -6.27
CA SER A 126 12.36 3.27 -6.49
C SER A 126 11.03 3.22 -5.76
N TYR A 127 10.97 3.65 -4.49
CA TYR A 127 9.70 3.69 -3.76
C TYR A 127 8.69 4.67 -4.35
N LEU A 128 9.15 5.84 -4.80
CA LEU A 128 8.27 6.81 -5.47
C LEU A 128 7.69 6.22 -6.76
N VAL A 129 8.53 5.65 -7.62
CA VAL A 129 8.08 5.05 -8.88
C VAL A 129 7.14 3.89 -8.61
N ALA A 130 7.50 3.00 -7.68
CA ALA A 130 6.66 1.89 -7.27
C ALA A 130 5.30 2.38 -6.74
N ALA A 131 5.24 3.43 -5.93
CA ALA A 131 3.98 3.95 -5.37
C ALA A 131 3.10 4.59 -6.44
N ALA A 132 3.67 5.46 -7.28
CA ALA A 132 2.93 6.26 -8.26
C ALA A 132 2.52 5.49 -9.53
N THR A 133 3.15 4.36 -9.83
CA THR A 133 2.76 3.54 -10.99
C THR A 133 1.51 2.73 -10.68
N VAL A 134 0.49 2.77 -11.55
CA VAL A 134 -0.70 1.93 -11.43
C VAL A 134 -0.32 0.51 -11.82
N LEU A 135 -0.22 -0.37 -10.83
CA LEU A 135 0.18 -1.78 -11.00
C LEU A 135 -0.79 -2.68 -10.24
N ASP A 136 -0.90 -3.93 -10.69
CA ASP A 136 -1.65 -4.92 -9.93
C ASP A 136 -0.95 -5.25 -8.58
N PRO A 137 -1.69 -5.80 -7.60
CA PRO A 137 -1.12 -6.11 -6.29
C PRO A 137 0.06 -7.10 -6.32
N ALA A 138 0.11 -8.01 -7.30
CA ALA A 138 1.20 -8.97 -7.41
C ALA A 138 2.50 -8.26 -7.84
N ASP A 139 2.41 -7.34 -8.78
CA ASP A 139 3.52 -6.50 -9.21
C ASP A 139 4.02 -5.60 -8.08
N LYS A 140 3.11 -4.94 -7.35
CA LYS A 140 3.47 -4.16 -6.14
C LYS A 140 4.18 -5.02 -5.10
N GLN A 141 3.67 -6.23 -4.85
CA GLN A 141 4.28 -7.16 -3.90
C GLN A 141 5.68 -7.61 -4.36
N ARG A 142 5.89 -7.84 -5.67
CA ARG A 142 7.22 -8.16 -6.21
C ARG A 142 8.20 -7.02 -6.02
N LEU A 143 7.77 -5.77 -6.24
CA LEU A 143 8.62 -4.59 -6.00
C LEU A 143 8.96 -4.41 -4.51
N LEU A 144 7.98 -4.63 -3.62
CA LEU A 144 8.19 -4.60 -2.18
C LEU A 144 9.19 -5.68 -1.73
N ALA A 145 9.11 -6.87 -2.30
CA ALA A 145 9.97 -8.00 -1.96
C ALA A 145 11.35 -7.99 -2.65
N ALA A 146 11.65 -7.00 -3.51
CA ALA A 146 12.93 -6.91 -4.20
C ALA A 146 14.11 -6.83 -3.21
N GLU A 147 15.24 -7.46 -3.52
CA GLU A 147 16.39 -7.56 -2.62
C GLU A 147 16.94 -6.19 -2.22
N ASP A 148 17.19 -5.34 -3.21
CA ASP A 148 17.72 -3.98 -3.07
C ASP A 148 17.05 -3.01 -4.07
N ALA A 149 17.42 -1.73 -4.02
CA ALA A 149 16.86 -0.74 -4.94
C ALA A 149 17.25 -1.00 -6.41
N ALA A 150 18.44 -1.55 -6.69
CA ALA A 150 18.85 -1.88 -8.06
C ALA A 150 17.94 -2.95 -8.69
N HIS A 151 17.60 -4.00 -7.95
CA HIS A 151 16.65 -5.02 -8.39
C HIS A 151 15.26 -4.42 -8.59
N ARG A 152 14.81 -3.57 -7.67
CA ARG A 152 13.53 -2.88 -7.79
C ARG A 152 13.46 -1.99 -9.03
N LEU A 153 14.46 -1.14 -9.26
CA LEU A 153 14.57 -0.25 -10.42
C LEU A 153 14.62 -1.01 -11.75
N ARG A 154 15.27 -2.20 -11.80
CA ARG A 154 15.25 -3.05 -13.00
C ARG A 154 13.84 -3.59 -13.28
N ALA A 155 13.14 -4.06 -12.25
CA ALA A 155 11.76 -4.52 -12.39
C ALA A 155 10.83 -3.37 -12.80
N GLU A 156 10.97 -2.19 -12.19
CA GLU A 156 10.22 -0.98 -12.55
C GLU A 156 10.45 -0.56 -13.99
N ARG A 157 11.70 -0.60 -14.49
CA ARG A 157 11.99 -0.33 -15.90
C ARG A 157 11.14 -1.22 -16.82
N ASP A 158 11.05 -2.51 -16.51
CA ASP A 158 10.34 -3.49 -17.34
C ASP A 158 8.82 -3.29 -17.24
N LEU A 159 8.31 -2.99 -16.04
CA LEU A 159 6.91 -2.65 -15.81
C LEU A 159 6.51 -1.35 -16.53
N LEU A 160 7.30 -0.28 -16.40
CA LEU A 160 7.03 0.99 -17.08
C LEU A 160 6.99 0.83 -18.59
N LEU A 161 7.87 -0.01 -19.17
CA LEU A 161 7.83 -0.33 -20.59
C LEU A 161 6.56 -1.08 -20.97
N ARG A 162 6.11 -2.04 -20.14
CA ARG A 162 4.85 -2.76 -20.35
C ARG A 162 3.65 -1.81 -20.27
N GLU A 163 3.53 -1.04 -19.20
CA GLU A 163 2.38 -0.16 -18.96
C GLU A 163 2.28 0.94 -20.01
N THR A 164 3.42 1.52 -20.41
CA THR A 164 3.43 2.52 -21.50
C THR A 164 2.91 1.93 -22.81
N ARG A 165 3.29 0.68 -23.14
CA ARG A 165 2.78 0.01 -24.35
C ARG A 165 1.29 -0.29 -24.26
N LEU A 166 0.79 -0.63 -23.07
CA LEU A 166 -0.64 -0.85 -22.85
C LEU A 166 -1.43 0.44 -23.05
N LEU A 167 -0.95 1.55 -22.51
CA LEU A 167 -1.54 2.87 -22.72
C LEU A 167 -1.52 3.29 -24.21
N ASP A 168 -0.47 2.93 -24.95
CA ASP A 168 -0.39 3.20 -26.39
C ASP A 168 -1.36 2.35 -27.23
N ALA A 169 -1.68 1.14 -26.76
CA ALA A 169 -2.56 0.19 -27.45
C ALA A 169 -4.04 0.45 -27.17
N LEU A 170 -4.38 1.19 -26.12
CA LEU A 170 -5.74 1.59 -25.81
C LEU A 170 -6.07 2.88 -26.60
N PRO A 171 -7.01 2.85 -27.56
CA PRO A 171 -7.42 4.07 -28.25
C PRO A 171 -8.04 5.02 -27.22
N THR A 172 -7.35 6.13 -26.94
CA THR A 172 -7.90 7.24 -26.16
C THR A 172 -9.04 7.85 -26.96
N LEU A 173 -10.28 7.45 -26.67
CA LEU A 173 -11.41 8.25 -27.09
C LEU A 173 -11.31 9.59 -26.34
N PRO A 174 -11.24 10.74 -27.04
CA PRO A 174 -11.24 12.02 -26.35
C PRO A 174 -12.53 12.13 -25.53
N ALA A 175 -12.41 12.50 -24.26
CA ALA A 175 -13.50 12.66 -23.30
C ALA A 175 -14.42 13.87 -23.60
N GLY A 176 -14.76 14.10 -24.88
CA GLY A 176 -15.38 15.35 -25.34
C GLY A 176 -16.50 15.20 -26.38
N GLN A 177 -17.19 14.06 -26.48
CA GLN A 177 -18.29 13.91 -27.46
C GLN A 177 -19.56 13.18 -26.97
N PHE A 178 -19.84 13.11 -25.66
CA PHE A 178 -21.12 12.57 -25.18
C PHE A 178 -21.68 13.28 -23.96
N LEU A 179 -21.87 14.61 -24.03
CA LEU A 179 -22.87 15.30 -23.22
C LEU A 179 -23.46 16.46 -24.06
N ASP A 180 -24.15 16.12 -25.14
CA ASP A 180 -25.20 16.98 -25.68
C ASP A 180 -26.54 16.42 -25.20
N VAL A 181 -26.84 16.66 -23.93
CA VAL A 181 -28.20 16.55 -23.42
C VAL A 181 -28.67 17.98 -23.28
N SER A 182 -29.29 18.48 -24.35
CA SER A 182 -30.01 19.74 -24.36
C SER A 182 -31.11 19.66 -23.30
N TYR A 183 -30.87 20.24 -22.14
CA TYR A 183 -31.86 20.40 -21.09
C TYR A 183 -32.74 21.61 -21.44
N HIS A 184 -33.97 21.35 -21.87
CA HIS A 184 -35.04 22.34 -21.94
C HIS A 184 -35.89 22.24 -20.67
N PRO A 185 -35.95 23.29 -19.83
CA PRO A 185 -36.92 23.35 -18.75
C PRO A 185 -38.25 23.89 -19.28
N ASN A 186 -39.33 23.17 -19.02
CA ASN A 186 -40.68 23.71 -18.86
C ASN A 186 -41.29 23.05 -17.63
#